data_AF-A0AAV7T2R8-F1
#
_entry.id   AF-A0AAV7T2R8-F1
#
_cell.length_a   1.000
_cell.length_b   1.000
_cell.length_c   1.000
_cell.angle_alpha   90.00
_cell.angle_beta   90.00
_cell.angle_gamma   90.00
#
_symmetry.space_group_name_H-M   'P 1'
#
loop_
_entity.id
_entity.type
_entity.pdbx_description
1 polymer ?
#
loop_
_entity_poly.entity_id
_entity_poly.type
_entity_poly.pdbx_seq_one_letter_code
_entity_poly.pdbx_strand_id
1 'polypeptide(L)'
;MAVSLVHGGPAPNFVSPVLYQCLVSDAKHVHSSLGDVVDPETQDMLQEIENASSLENLQELIQKHSTVLSIAGCFRPLKSLNDKRELLEDFINWYIVGRTVPSLVRLKEGLKTLGVLQAMEIHKHIFEEAFVWMEQEITTDTINGMFNIKFSPSGSNYRIQEEHIIGYWRDYLQDCEELTCQAKIKDILCFVTGANTVPPLGFNPQPSIEFLHVCSGQVQLSMFPEANTCGNVLRLPLSMSYEEFKTNMDFGILNSPGFGRA
;
A
#
# COMPACT_ATOMS: atom_id res chain seq x y z
N MET A 1 -11.25 7.71 -4.90
CA MET A 1 -9.97 8.33 -4.50
C MET A 1 -10.19 9.61 -3.70
N ALA A 2 -10.69 10.71 -4.30
CA ALA A 2 -10.86 11.99 -3.61
C ALA A 2 -11.70 11.88 -2.32
N VAL A 3 -12.85 11.19 -2.39
CA VAL A 3 -13.71 10.92 -1.22
C VAL A 3 -12.95 10.21 -0.11
N SER A 4 -12.15 9.18 -0.43
CA SER A 4 -11.36 8.44 0.56
C SER A 4 -10.42 9.37 1.32
N LEU A 5 -9.63 10.17 0.59
CA LEU A 5 -8.64 11.08 1.18
C LEU A 5 -9.28 12.16 2.06
N VAL A 6 -10.37 12.77 1.59
CA VAL A 6 -11.06 13.85 2.31
C VAL A 6 -11.73 13.36 3.59
N HIS A 7 -12.16 12.09 3.61
CA HIS A 7 -12.83 11.48 4.77
C HIS A 7 -11.91 10.59 5.62
N GLY A 8 -10.59 10.65 5.43
CA GLY A 8 -9.63 9.90 6.25
C GLY A 8 -9.61 8.40 5.99
N GLY A 9 -10.10 7.96 4.83
CA GLY A 9 -9.94 6.61 4.34
C GLY A 9 -8.51 6.32 3.84
N PRO A 10 -8.26 5.09 3.35
CA PRO A 10 -6.95 4.70 2.86
C PRO A 10 -6.51 5.54 1.66
N ALA A 11 -5.20 5.79 1.59
CA ALA A 11 -4.57 6.44 0.45
C ALA A 11 -4.35 5.47 -0.72
N PRO A 12 -4.16 5.97 -1.95
CA PRO A 12 -3.92 5.11 -3.11
C PRO A 12 -2.70 4.20 -2.96
N ASN A 13 -1.52 4.75 -2.61
CA ASN A 13 -0.26 4.00 -2.44
C ASN A 13 0.02 2.94 -3.53
N PHE A 14 -0.32 3.21 -4.80
CA PHE A 14 -0.08 2.29 -5.93
C PHE A 14 0.44 3.02 -7.18
N VAL A 15 0.53 4.34 -7.13
CA VAL A 15 0.90 5.17 -8.29
C VAL A 15 2.42 5.11 -8.46
N SER A 16 2.93 5.11 -9.70
CA SER A 16 4.38 5.23 -9.93
C SER A 16 4.84 6.68 -9.74
N PRO A 17 6.12 6.92 -9.40
CA PRO A 17 6.65 8.29 -9.29
C PRO A 17 6.38 9.13 -10.55
N VAL A 18 6.59 8.55 -11.73
CA VAL A 18 6.35 9.22 -13.02
C VAL A 18 4.87 9.58 -13.21
N LEU A 19 3.94 8.68 -12.89
CA LEU A 19 2.51 8.96 -13.01
C LEU A 19 2.06 10.02 -12.00
N TYR A 20 2.66 10.04 -10.81
CA TYR A 20 2.41 11.08 -9.82
C TYR A 20 2.89 12.46 -10.32
N GLN A 21 4.07 12.53 -10.92
CA GLN A 21 4.55 13.77 -11.57
C GLN A 21 3.60 14.23 -12.68
N CYS A 22 3.07 13.33 -13.50
CA CYS A 22 2.03 13.65 -14.50
C CYS A 22 0.76 14.24 -13.87
N LEU A 23 0.43 13.87 -12.61
CA LEU A 23 -0.73 14.41 -11.91
C LEU A 23 -0.50 15.85 -11.44
N VAL A 24 0.66 16.14 -10.84
CA VAL A 24 0.95 17.42 -10.17
C VAL A 24 1.75 18.44 -11.00
N SER A 25 2.17 18.04 -12.20
CA SER A 25 2.93 18.88 -13.14
C SER A 25 2.33 18.82 -14.54
N ASP A 26 2.77 19.71 -15.42
CA ASP A 26 2.49 19.60 -16.85
C ASP A 26 3.27 18.39 -17.40
N ALA A 27 2.58 17.53 -18.15
CA ALA A 27 3.11 16.29 -18.73
C ALA A 27 4.39 16.53 -19.56
N LYS A 28 4.56 17.75 -20.09
CA LYS A 28 5.77 18.16 -20.84
C LYS A 28 7.05 18.20 -20.01
N HIS A 29 6.97 18.22 -18.69
CA HIS A 29 8.13 18.30 -17.78
C HIS A 29 8.43 16.95 -17.11
N VAL A 30 7.75 15.89 -17.50
CA VAL A 30 7.94 14.56 -16.93
C VAL A 30 9.03 13.84 -17.70
N HIS A 31 10.09 13.45 -17.00
CA HIS A 31 11.16 12.65 -17.56
C HIS A 31 10.87 11.17 -17.32
N SER A 32 10.79 10.39 -18.40
CA SER A 32 10.62 8.94 -18.35
C SER A 32 11.88 8.27 -18.86
N SER A 33 12.20 7.12 -18.27
CA SER A 33 13.37 6.31 -18.57
C SER A 33 12.96 4.90 -18.99
N LEU A 34 13.90 4.14 -19.54
CA LEU A 34 13.70 2.73 -19.86
C LEU A 34 13.25 1.91 -18.62
N GLY A 35 13.76 2.26 -17.44
CA GLY A 35 13.42 1.60 -16.18
C GLY A 35 11.96 1.79 -15.75
N ASP A 36 11.26 2.78 -16.30
CA ASP A 36 9.84 3.03 -16.00
C ASP A 36 8.90 2.12 -16.81
N VAL A 37 9.41 1.46 -17.86
CA VAL A 37 8.65 0.48 -18.64
C VAL A 37 8.67 -0.84 -17.89
N VAL A 38 7.53 -1.28 -17.37
CA VAL A 38 7.44 -2.54 -16.59
C VAL A 38 7.13 -3.79 -17.42
N ASP A 39 6.71 -3.60 -18.68
CA ASP A 39 6.34 -4.69 -19.58
C ASP A 39 7.61 -5.35 -20.18
N PRO A 40 7.86 -6.64 -19.93
CA PRO A 40 9.10 -7.30 -20.35
C PRO A 40 9.30 -7.30 -21.86
N GLU A 41 8.24 -7.54 -22.64
CA GLU A 41 8.33 -7.57 -24.11
C GLU A 41 8.71 -6.20 -24.68
N THR A 42 8.13 -5.13 -24.12
CA THR A 42 8.48 -3.75 -24.49
C THR A 42 9.90 -3.42 -24.04
N GLN A 43 10.32 -3.83 -22.83
CA GLN A 43 11.70 -3.63 -22.36
C GLN A 43 12.72 -4.31 -23.27
N ASP A 44 12.50 -5.58 -23.62
CA ASP A 44 13.38 -6.36 -24.50
C ASP A 44 13.52 -5.68 -25.85
N MET A 45 12.41 -5.24 -26.44
CA MET A 45 12.40 -4.50 -27.71
C MET A 45 13.22 -3.20 -27.64
N LEU A 46 13.04 -2.41 -26.57
CA LEU A 46 13.76 -1.16 -26.39
C LEU A 46 15.25 -1.40 -26.15
N GLN A 47 15.61 -2.44 -25.39
CA GLN A 47 17.00 -2.84 -25.16
C GLN A 47 17.66 -3.36 -26.44
N GLU A 48 16.95 -4.13 -27.28
CA GLU A 48 17.45 -4.57 -28.59
C GLU A 48 17.80 -3.34 -29.47
N ILE A 49 16.90 -2.36 -29.54
CA ILE A 49 17.11 -1.11 -30.30
C ILE A 49 18.27 -0.29 -29.72
N GLU A 50 18.35 -0.18 -28.40
CA GLU A 50 19.42 0.55 -27.71
C GLU A 50 20.80 -0.08 -27.96
N ASN A 51 20.87 -1.42 -28.00
CA ASN A 51 22.12 -2.16 -28.20
C ASN A 51 22.53 -2.32 -29.68
N ALA A 52 21.73 -1.82 -30.63
CA ALA A 52 22.08 -1.86 -32.05
C ALA A 52 23.43 -1.17 -32.32
N SER A 53 24.34 -1.90 -32.98
CA SER A 53 25.73 -1.52 -33.19
C SER A 53 26.08 -1.10 -34.63
N SER A 54 25.16 -1.30 -35.59
CA SER A 54 25.27 -0.81 -36.96
C SER A 54 23.96 -0.22 -37.47
N LEU A 55 24.02 0.65 -38.48
CA LEU A 55 22.83 1.27 -39.05
C LEU A 55 21.91 0.23 -39.71
N GLU A 56 22.49 -0.77 -40.37
CA GLU A 56 21.76 -1.85 -41.02
C GLU A 56 20.97 -2.67 -39.99
N ASN A 57 21.63 -3.09 -38.90
CA ASN A 57 20.98 -3.83 -37.81
C ASN A 57 19.86 -3.00 -37.16
N LEU A 58 20.12 -1.71 -36.91
CA LEU A 58 19.12 -0.80 -36.36
C LEU A 58 17.89 -0.71 -37.29
N GLN A 59 18.09 -0.55 -38.60
CA GLN A 59 17.00 -0.49 -39.57
C GLN A 59 16.20 -1.80 -39.63
N GLU A 60 16.86 -2.97 -39.56
CA GLU A 60 16.19 -4.27 -39.46
C GLU A 60 15.32 -4.37 -38.20
N LEU A 61 15.82 -3.92 -37.04
CA LEU A 61 15.05 -3.87 -35.79
C LEU A 61 13.83 -2.94 -35.89
N ILE A 62 13.96 -1.77 -36.52
CA ILE A 62 12.83 -0.87 -36.76
C ILE A 62 11.75 -1.54 -37.63
N GLN A 63 12.15 -2.33 -38.62
CA GLN A 63 11.20 -3.10 -39.43
C GLN A 63 10.55 -4.25 -38.64
N LYS A 64 11.34 -4.99 -37.86
CA LYS A 64 10.88 -6.07 -36.96
C LYS A 64 9.80 -5.56 -35.99
N HIS A 65 9.99 -4.36 -35.44
CA HIS A 65 9.06 -3.74 -34.48
C HIS A 65 8.13 -2.68 -35.10
N SER A 66 7.96 -2.70 -36.42
CA SER A 66 7.22 -1.66 -37.16
C SER A 66 5.78 -1.45 -36.68
N THR A 67 5.06 -2.52 -36.34
CA THR A 67 3.66 -2.44 -35.87
C THR A 67 3.53 -1.59 -34.61
N VAL A 68 4.32 -1.89 -33.57
CA VAL A 68 4.24 -1.18 -32.28
C VAL A 68 4.79 0.24 -32.40
N LEU A 69 5.87 0.43 -33.16
CA LEU A 69 6.42 1.75 -33.45
C LEU A 69 5.42 2.61 -34.25
N SER A 70 4.65 2.02 -35.15
CA SER A 70 3.63 2.73 -35.94
C SER A 70 2.45 3.17 -35.08
N ILE A 71 1.98 2.31 -34.18
CA ILE A 71 0.94 2.65 -33.19
C ILE A 71 1.41 3.81 -32.30
N ALA A 72 2.70 3.83 -31.95
CA ALA A 72 3.32 4.90 -31.19
C ALA A 72 3.58 6.18 -31.99
N GLY A 73 3.37 6.19 -33.31
CA GLY A 73 3.77 7.30 -34.18
C GLY A 73 5.29 7.51 -34.28
N CYS A 74 6.07 6.52 -33.85
CA CYS A 74 7.54 6.56 -33.79
C CYS A 74 8.19 5.89 -35.01
N PHE A 75 7.44 5.13 -35.81
CA PHE A 75 7.98 4.45 -37.00
C PHE A 75 8.46 5.47 -38.05
N ARG A 76 9.78 5.54 -38.25
CA ARG A 76 10.43 6.49 -39.15
C ARG A 76 11.74 5.92 -39.72
N PRO A 77 12.16 6.36 -40.92
CA PRO A 77 13.47 5.99 -41.45
C PRO A 77 14.59 6.64 -40.61
N LEU A 78 15.59 5.83 -40.22
CA LEU A 78 16.76 6.29 -39.48
C LEU A 78 17.96 6.43 -40.43
N LYS A 79 18.71 7.53 -40.31
CA LYS A 79 19.84 7.91 -41.15
C LYS A 79 21.18 7.69 -40.46
N SER A 80 21.19 7.62 -39.13
CA SER A 80 22.40 7.41 -38.34
C SER A 80 22.11 6.55 -37.10
N LEU A 81 23.16 5.93 -36.54
CA LEU A 81 23.07 5.22 -35.26
C LEU A 81 22.66 6.14 -34.10
N ASN A 82 22.93 7.44 -34.19
CA ASN A 82 22.57 8.39 -33.14
C ASN A 82 21.05 8.65 -33.07
N ASP A 83 20.32 8.36 -34.16
CA ASP A 83 18.88 8.59 -34.26
C ASP A 83 18.09 7.65 -33.33
N LYS A 84 18.70 6.53 -32.88
CA LYS A 84 18.07 5.59 -31.94
C LYS A 84 17.72 6.24 -30.60
N ARG A 85 18.52 7.20 -30.13
CA ARG A 85 18.27 7.88 -28.85
C ARG A 85 16.96 8.65 -28.88
N GLU A 86 16.75 9.44 -29.93
CA GLU A 86 15.50 10.21 -30.10
C GLU A 86 14.30 9.29 -30.28
N LEU A 87 14.47 8.17 -31.00
CA LEU A 87 13.40 7.18 -31.16
C LEU A 87 12.99 6.56 -29.81
N LEU A 88 13.96 6.16 -29.00
CA LEU A 88 13.72 5.59 -27.68
C LEU A 88 13.05 6.62 -26.75
N GLU A 89 13.53 7.86 -26.74
CA GLU A 89 12.91 8.96 -25.96
C GLU A 89 11.45 9.19 -26.37
N ASP A 90 11.17 9.28 -27.67
CA ASP A 90 9.81 9.46 -28.19
C ASP A 90 8.90 8.27 -27.81
N PHE A 91 9.40 7.05 -27.99
CA PHE A 91 8.63 5.85 -27.71
C PHE A 91 8.32 5.71 -26.22
N ILE A 92 9.31 5.90 -25.34
CA ILE A 92 9.14 5.80 -23.89
C ILE A 92 8.14 6.87 -23.42
N ASN A 93 8.27 8.11 -23.91
CA ASN A 93 7.35 9.18 -23.58
C ASN A 93 5.91 8.86 -24.04
N TRP A 94 5.73 8.33 -25.25
CA TRP A 94 4.44 7.86 -25.72
C TRP A 94 3.90 6.73 -24.83
N TYR A 95 4.72 5.73 -24.52
CA TYR A 95 4.31 4.51 -23.81
C TYR A 95 3.83 4.81 -22.38
N ILE A 96 4.58 5.64 -21.65
CA ILE A 96 4.35 5.97 -20.24
C ILE A 96 3.32 7.10 -20.10
N VAL A 97 3.52 8.21 -20.82
CA VAL A 97 2.71 9.42 -20.69
C VAL A 97 1.62 9.45 -21.76
N GLY A 98 1.98 9.32 -23.02
CA GLY A 98 1.06 9.48 -24.16
C GLY A 98 -0.18 8.59 -24.09
N ARG A 99 0.01 7.28 -23.86
CA ARG A 99 -1.10 6.31 -23.76
C ARG A 99 -2.00 6.55 -22.56
N THR A 100 -1.49 7.17 -21.50
CA THR A 100 -2.22 7.37 -20.24
C THR A 100 -2.95 8.70 -20.17
N VAL A 101 -2.72 9.63 -21.11
CA VAL A 101 -3.33 10.98 -21.13
C VAL A 101 -4.84 10.97 -20.92
N PRO A 102 -5.67 10.18 -21.64
CA PRO A 102 -7.12 10.21 -21.44
C PRO A 102 -7.54 9.80 -20.03
N SER A 103 -6.90 8.76 -19.49
CA SER A 103 -7.12 8.27 -18.13
C SER A 103 -6.65 9.27 -17.08
N LEU A 104 -5.50 9.91 -17.31
CA LEU A 104 -4.94 10.96 -16.47
C LEU A 104 -5.86 12.18 -16.40
N VAL A 105 -6.43 12.62 -17.52
CA VAL A 105 -7.39 13.73 -17.54
C VAL A 105 -8.61 13.41 -16.67
N ARG A 106 -9.20 12.22 -16.83
CA ARG A 106 -10.35 11.80 -16.02
C ARG A 106 -10.01 11.63 -14.55
N LEU A 107 -8.81 11.14 -14.23
CA LEU A 107 -8.33 11.04 -12.86
C LEU A 107 -8.16 12.43 -12.23
N LYS A 108 -7.57 13.39 -12.96
CA LYS A 108 -7.47 14.79 -12.54
C LYS A 108 -8.85 15.40 -12.30
N GLU A 109 -9.82 15.16 -13.18
CA GLU A 109 -11.22 15.60 -12.98
C GLU A 109 -11.82 15.03 -11.70
N GLY A 110 -11.64 13.72 -11.47
CA GLY A 110 -12.08 13.07 -10.23
C GLY A 110 -11.44 13.65 -8.97
N LEU A 111 -10.14 13.96 -9.02
CA LEU A 111 -9.41 14.59 -7.91
C LEU A 111 -9.83 16.05 -7.67
N LYS A 112 -10.23 16.78 -8.71
CA LYS A 112 -10.75 18.16 -8.59
C LYS A 112 -12.09 18.24 -7.84
N THR A 113 -12.91 17.18 -7.86
CA THR A 113 -14.28 17.20 -7.32
C THR A 113 -14.37 17.65 -5.85
N LEU A 114 -13.35 17.36 -5.05
CA LEU A 114 -13.25 17.77 -3.64
C LEU A 114 -11.99 18.60 -3.35
N GLY A 115 -11.42 19.26 -4.36
CA GLY A 115 -10.24 20.12 -4.19
C GLY A 115 -8.91 19.38 -3.98
N VAL A 116 -8.88 18.05 -4.11
CA VAL A 116 -7.68 17.23 -3.83
C VAL A 116 -6.57 17.55 -4.84
N LEU A 117 -6.89 17.72 -6.12
CA LEU A 117 -5.85 18.04 -7.12
C LEU A 117 -5.14 19.35 -6.79
N GLN A 118 -5.88 20.39 -6.42
CA GLN A 118 -5.33 21.69 -6.04
C GLN A 118 -4.44 21.56 -4.80
N ALA A 119 -4.87 20.77 -3.82
CA ALA A 119 -4.06 20.47 -2.64
C ALA A 119 -2.77 19.71 -3.01
N MET A 120 -2.83 18.76 -3.95
CA MET A 120 -1.66 18.03 -4.44
C MET A 120 -0.67 18.96 -5.16
N GLU A 121 -1.15 19.91 -5.96
CA GLU A 121 -0.31 20.88 -6.66
C GLU A 121 0.46 21.80 -5.70
N ILE A 122 -0.14 22.13 -4.54
CA ILE A 122 0.47 22.95 -3.48
C ILE A 122 1.39 22.12 -2.58
N HIS A 123 0.97 20.92 -2.18
CA HIS A 123 1.62 20.09 -1.18
C HIS A 123 2.21 18.79 -1.78
N LYS A 124 2.97 18.94 -2.88
CA LYS A 124 3.45 17.82 -3.70
C LYS A 124 4.12 16.70 -2.91
N HIS A 125 5.02 17.01 -2.00
CA HIS A 125 5.76 15.98 -1.23
C HIS A 125 4.84 15.14 -0.33
N ILE A 126 3.90 15.78 0.37
CA ILE A 126 2.99 15.10 1.29
C ILE A 126 2.07 14.13 0.52
N PHE A 127 1.57 14.57 -0.63
CA PHE A 127 0.73 13.74 -1.47
C PHE A 127 1.51 12.66 -2.23
N GLU A 128 2.81 12.85 -2.45
CA GLU A 128 3.68 11.83 -3.06
C GLU A 128 3.77 10.61 -2.16
N GLU A 129 4.06 10.81 -0.86
CA GLU A 129 4.10 9.73 0.15
C GLU A 129 2.78 8.95 0.24
N ALA A 130 1.64 9.62 0.01
CA ALA A 130 0.33 8.99 0.06
C ALA A 130 -0.07 8.28 -1.25
N PHE A 131 0.34 8.78 -2.41
CA PHE A 131 -0.08 8.27 -3.71
C PHE A 131 0.88 7.23 -4.27
N VAL A 132 2.18 7.53 -4.17
CA VAL A 132 3.22 6.70 -4.75
C VAL A 132 3.34 5.42 -3.94
N TRP A 133 3.49 4.31 -4.65
CA TRP A 133 3.75 3.04 -3.99
C TRP A 133 5.06 3.10 -3.22
N MET A 134 5.01 2.69 -1.97
CA MET A 134 6.18 2.51 -1.12
C MET A 134 5.91 1.28 -0.27
N GLU A 135 6.90 0.40 -0.18
CA GLU A 135 6.85 -0.70 0.75
C GLU A 135 6.81 -0.16 2.19
N GLN A 136 5.62 -0.21 2.80
CA GLN A 136 5.46 0.11 4.21
C GLN A 136 5.61 -1.17 5.04
N GLU A 137 6.70 -1.23 5.79
CA GLU A 137 6.83 -2.13 6.92
C GLU A 137 6.10 -1.51 8.12
N ILE A 138 5.19 -2.30 8.68
CA ILE A 138 4.48 -1.90 9.90
C ILE A 138 5.24 -2.55 11.05
N THR A 139 5.75 -1.73 11.96
CA THR A 139 6.55 -2.18 13.10
C THR A 139 5.70 -2.44 14.34
N THR A 140 6.25 -3.17 15.30
CA THR A 140 5.65 -3.35 16.64
C THR A 140 5.35 -2.01 17.30
N ASP A 141 6.27 -1.04 17.21
CA ASP A 141 6.08 0.29 17.80
C ASP A 141 4.89 1.04 17.19
N THR A 142 4.70 0.91 15.88
CA THR A 142 3.58 1.55 15.18
C THR A 142 2.24 0.97 15.67
N ILE A 143 2.15 -0.36 15.77
CA ILE A 143 0.94 -1.05 16.23
C ILE A 143 0.69 -0.84 17.72
N ASN A 144 1.73 -0.86 18.54
CA ASN A 144 1.56 -0.64 19.97
C ASN A 144 1.14 0.82 20.24
N GLY A 145 1.69 1.78 19.50
CA GLY A 145 1.40 3.21 19.63
C GLY A 145 0.01 3.65 19.16
N MET A 146 -0.66 2.88 18.28
CA MET A 146 -1.99 3.25 17.79
C MET A 146 -3.13 2.92 18.76
N PHE A 147 -2.92 2.00 19.71
CA PHE A 147 -3.97 1.50 20.60
C PHE A 147 -4.12 2.34 21.88
N ASN A 148 -5.36 2.73 22.17
CA ASN A 148 -5.77 3.21 23.48
C ASN A 148 -6.29 2.05 24.35
N ILE A 149 -5.58 1.71 25.42
CA ILE A 149 -5.94 0.56 26.27
C ILE A 149 -7.02 0.95 27.28
N LYS A 150 -8.14 0.22 27.28
CA LYS A 150 -9.31 0.43 28.16
C LYS A 150 -9.23 -0.48 29.37
N PHE A 151 -8.53 -0.01 30.40
CA PHE A 151 -8.41 -0.74 31.66
C PHE A 151 -9.65 -0.58 32.56
N SER A 152 -9.89 -1.61 33.37
CA SER A 152 -10.76 -1.57 34.53
C SER A 152 -10.25 -0.58 35.60
N PRO A 153 -11.11 -0.15 36.55
CA PRO A 153 -10.71 0.79 37.59
C PRO A 153 -9.46 0.36 38.36
N SER A 154 -8.59 1.33 38.64
CA SER A 154 -7.37 1.12 39.44
C SER A 154 -7.70 0.47 40.79
N GLY A 155 -6.94 -0.57 41.15
CA GLY A 155 -7.12 -1.32 42.40
C GLY A 155 -8.11 -2.50 42.32
N SER A 156 -8.75 -2.74 41.16
CA SER A 156 -9.54 -3.94 40.94
C SER A 156 -8.67 -5.17 40.64
N ASN A 157 -9.18 -6.37 40.93
CA ASN A 157 -8.51 -7.63 40.52
C ASN A 157 -8.39 -7.72 38.99
N TYR A 158 -9.38 -7.20 38.26
CA TYR A 158 -9.34 -7.12 36.80
C TYR A 158 -8.16 -6.28 36.32
N ARG A 159 -7.88 -5.13 36.95
CA ARG A 159 -6.74 -4.28 36.56
C ARG A 159 -5.41 -5.01 36.55
N ILE A 160 -5.14 -5.82 37.59
CA ILE A 160 -3.90 -6.59 37.71
C ILE A 160 -3.80 -7.62 36.58
N GLN A 161 -4.90 -8.32 36.31
CA GLN A 161 -4.96 -9.32 35.25
C GLN A 161 -4.78 -8.69 33.86
N GLU A 162 -5.43 -7.56 33.61
CA GLU A 162 -5.32 -6.81 32.36
C GLU A 162 -3.90 -6.32 32.10
N GLU A 163 -3.20 -5.80 33.11
CA GLU A 163 -1.80 -5.39 32.98
C GLU A 163 -0.89 -6.55 32.58
N HIS A 164 -1.15 -7.74 33.12
CA HIS A 164 -0.42 -8.95 32.76
C HIS A 164 -0.69 -9.37 31.30
N ILE A 165 -1.95 -9.30 30.84
CA ILE A 165 -2.32 -9.59 29.45
C ILE A 165 -1.72 -8.56 28.48
N ILE A 166 -1.58 -7.29 28.90
CA ILE A 166 -0.86 -6.29 28.09
C ILE A 166 0.64 -6.62 27.99
N GLY A 167 1.23 -7.25 29.00
CA GLY A 167 2.56 -7.85 28.90
C GLY A 167 2.61 -8.88 27.75
N TYR A 168 1.73 -9.87 27.79
CA TYR A 168 1.63 -10.89 26.74
C TYR A 168 1.37 -10.31 25.34
N TRP A 169 0.54 -9.28 25.25
CA TRP A 169 0.29 -8.58 24.00
C TRP A 169 1.57 -7.96 23.41
N ARG A 170 2.38 -7.29 24.24
CA ARG A 170 3.63 -6.68 23.78
C ARG A 170 4.65 -7.72 23.36
N ASP A 171 4.77 -8.80 24.14
CA ASP A 171 5.64 -9.93 23.80
C ASP A 171 5.19 -10.60 22.48
N TYR A 172 3.87 -10.74 22.28
CA TYR A 172 3.31 -11.29 21.05
C TYR A 172 3.58 -10.42 19.82
N LEU A 173 3.50 -9.09 19.94
CA LEU A 173 3.87 -8.18 18.85
C LEU A 173 5.35 -8.33 18.48
N GLN A 174 6.23 -8.40 19.48
CA GLN A 174 7.66 -8.62 19.27
C GLN A 174 7.91 -9.94 18.52
N ASP A 175 7.29 -11.03 18.96
CA ASP A 175 7.38 -12.34 18.31
C ASP A 175 6.85 -12.31 16.86
N CYS A 176 5.80 -11.53 16.58
CA CYS A 176 5.29 -11.37 15.21
C CYS A 176 6.27 -10.61 14.30
N GLU A 177 6.97 -9.61 14.83
CA GLU A 177 7.99 -8.86 14.10
C GLU A 177 9.27 -9.68 13.87
N GLU A 178 9.67 -10.50 14.85
CA GLU A 178 10.77 -11.47 14.75
C GLU A 178 10.42 -12.74 13.95
N LEU A 179 9.20 -12.81 13.40
CA LEU A 179 8.70 -13.93 12.60
C LEU A 179 8.67 -15.28 13.37
N THR A 180 8.47 -15.23 14.68
CA THR A 180 8.33 -16.41 15.55
C THR A 180 6.87 -16.75 15.88
N CYS A 181 5.92 -15.91 15.48
CA CYS A 181 4.47 -16.21 15.43
C CYS A 181 4.03 -16.73 14.05
N GLN A 182 2.86 -17.35 14.00
CA GLN A 182 2.24 -17.68 12.70
C GLN A 182 1.62 -16.44 12.04
N ALA A 183 1.00 -15.55 12.82
CA ALA A 183 0.47 -14.30 12.32
C ALA A 183 1.58 -13.26 12.10
N LYS A 184 1.39 -12.39 11.11
CA LYS A 184 2.25 -11.22 10.88
C LYS A 184 1.60 -9.97 11.45
N ILE A 185 2.41 -8.95 11.66
CA ILE A 185 1.94 -7.62 12.07
C ILE A 185 0.81 -7.08 11.15
N LYS A 186 0.90 -7.31 9.84
CA LYS A 186 -0.14 -6.91 8.88
C LYS A 186 -1.46 -7.68 9.07
N ASP A 187 -1.41 -8.92 9.52
CA ASP A 187 -2.61 -9.72 9.80
C ASP A 187 -3.35 -9.17 11.03
N ILE A 188 -2.60 -8.75 12.05
CA ILE A 188 -3.15 -8.05 13.22
C ILE A 188 -3.85 -6.75 12.81
N LEU A 189 -3.19 -5.92 12.00
CA LEU A 189 -3.79 -4.66 11.54
C LEU A 189 -5.11 -4.92 10.80
N CYS A 190 -5.09 -5.87 9.86
CA CYS A 190 -6.25 -6.25 9.07
C CYS A 190 -7.37 -6.82 9.95
N PHE A 191 -7.04 -7.66 10.91
CA PHE A 191 -7.99 -8.25 11.85
C PHE A 191 -8.75 -7.19 12.65
N VAL A 192 -8.04 -6.18 13.16
CA VAL A 192 -8.65 -5.15 14.04
C VAL A 192 -9.35 -4.05 13.26
N THR A 193 -8.81 -3.64 12.12
CA THR A 193 -9.25 -2.41 11.42
C THR A 193 -9.88 -2.67 10.06
N GLY A 194 -9.73 -3.88 9.52
CA GLY A 194 -10.08 -4.20 8.13
C GLY A 194 -9.15 -3.55 7.09
N ALA A 195 -8.12 -2.81 7.50
CA ALA A 195 -7.17 -2.15 6.61
C ALA A 195 -5.83 -2.90 6.56
N ASN A 196 -5.18 -2.88 5.40
CA ASN A 196 -3.84 -3.47 5.23
C ASN A 196 -2.71 -2.45 5.49
N THR A 197 -3.04 -1.17 5.66
CA THR A 197 -2.13 -0.06 5.95
C THR A 197 -2.79 0.95 6.87
N VAL A 198 -1.97 1.73 7.59
CA VAL A 198 -2.47 2.82 8.43
C VAL A 198 -2.87 4.00 7.51
N PRO A 199 -4.11 4.53 7.60
CA PRO A 199 -4.50 5.69 6.82
C PRO A 199 -3.61 6.91 7.12
N PRO A 200 -3.36 7.82 6.17
CA PRO A 200 -2.50 8.99 6.42
C PRO A 200 -2.97 9.89 7.56
N LEU A 201 -4.29 9.95 7.80
CA LEU A 201 -4.89 10.71 8.90
C LEU A 201 -5.03 9.88 10.19
N GLY A 202 -4.49 8.67 10.21
CA GLY A 202 -4.74 7.68 11.25
C GLY A 202 -6.16 7.12 11.20
N PHE A 203 -6.46 6.24 12.15
CA PHE A 203 -7.78 5.62 12.26
C PHE A 203 -8.72 6.50 13.09
N ASN A 204 -9.97 6.61 12.62
CA ASN A 204 -11.07 7.24 13.34
C ASN A 204 -12.29 6.31 13.32
N PRO A 205 -12.76 5.78 14.47
CA PRO A 205 -12.28 6.04 15.83
C PRO A 205 -10.86 5.53 16.11
N GLN A 206 -10.19 6.12 17.09
CA GLN A 206 -8.88 5.65 17.53
C GLN A 206 -8.96 4.17 17.96
N PRO A 207 -8.06 3.29 17.49
CA PRO A 207 -8.03 1.90 17.85
C PRO A 207 -7.92 1.72 19.36
N SER A 208 -8.59 0.71 19.91
CA SER A 208 -8.55 0.44 21.35
C SER A 208 -8.44 -1.03 21.67
N ILE A 209 -7.81 -1.31 22.81
CA ILE A 209 -7.74 -2.64 23.40
C ILE A 209 -8.73 -2.72 24.56
N GLU A 210 -9.58 -3.72 24.54
CA GLU A 210 -10.47 -4.15 25.62
C GLU A 210 -10.10 -5.60 26.02
N PHE A 211 -10.73 -6.09 27.09
CA PHE A 211 -10.42 -7.41 27.64
C PHE A 211 -11.69 -8.25 27.74
N LEU A 212 -11.58 -9.53 27.35
CA LEU A 212 -12.68 -10.49 27.36
C LEU A 212 -12.89 -11.04 28.78
N HIS A 213 -13.48 -10.22 29.64
CA HIS A 213 -13.92 -10.63 30.98
C HIS A 213 -15.11 -11.58 30.90
N VAL A 214 -15.23 -12.49 31.87
CA VAL A 214 -16.45 -13.30 32.02
C VAL A 214 -17.64 -12.37 32.27
N CYS A 215 -18.52 -12.24 31.28
CA CYS A 215 -19.77 -11.51 31.47
C CYS A 215 -20.73 -12.33 32.32
N SER A 216 -21.57 -11.66 33.13
CA SER A 216 -22.58 -12.33 33.95
C SER A 216 -23.52 -13.16 33.06
N GLY A 217 -23.39 -14.49 33.11
CA GLY A 217 -24.17 -15.44 32.31
C GLY A 217 -23.34 -16.34 31.37
N GLN A 218 -22.05 -16.06 31.18
CA GLN A 218 -21.12 -16.96 30.49
C GLN A 218 -20.46 -17.92 31.47
N VAL A 219 -20.35 -19.19 31.07
CA VAL A 219 -19.76 -20.27 31.89
C VAL A 219 -18.23 -20.34 31.73
N GLN A 220 -17.68 -19.81 30.63
CA GLN A 220 -16.27 -19.89 30.29
C GLN A 220 -15.76 -18.61 29.64
N LEU A 221 -14.48 -18.29 29.83
CA LEU A 221 -13.76 -17.21 29.15
C LEU A 221 -13.72 -17.49 27.64
N SER A 222 -13.88 -16.43 26.83
CA SER A 222 -13.59 -16.52 25.40
C SER A 222 -12.09 -16.76 25.22
N MET A 223 -11.74 -17.81 24.48
CA MET A 223 -10.35 -18.22 24.30
C MET A 223 -9.63 -17.41 23.23
N PHE A 224 -10.37 -16.91 22.24
CA PHE A 224 -9.82 -16.26 21.05
C PHE A 224 -9.98 -14.75 21.12
N PRO A 225 -9.10 -13.97 20.46
CA PRO A 225 -9.33 -12.54 20.31
C PRO A 225 -10.60 -12.24 19.51
N GLU A 226 -11.23 -11.11 19.82
CA GLU A 226 -12.36 -10.59 19.05
C GLU A 226 -12.04 -9.23 18.49
N ALA A 227 -12.48 -8.95 17.27
CA ALA A 227 -12.35 -7.64 16.64
C ALA A 227 -13.72 -7.02 16.36
N ASN A 228 -13.85 -5.73 16.64
CA ASN A 228 -14.89 -4.90 16.04
C ASN A 228 -14.22 -3.90 15.09
N THR A 229 -14.22 -4.24 13.80
CA THR A 229 -13.58 -3.44 12.75
C THR A 229 -14.23 -2.08 12.55
N CYS A 230 -15.54 -1.94 12.77
CA CYS A 230 -16.23 -0.63 12.69
C CYS A 230 -15.77 0.31 13.81
N GLY A 231 -15.41 -0.24 14.98
CA GLY A 231 -14.95 0.51 16.14
C GLY A 231 -13.44 0.51 16.34
N ASN A 232 -12.67 -0.17 15.48
CA ASN A 232 -11.24 -0.45 15.66
C ASN A 232 -10.92 -1.03 17.06
N VAL A 233 -11.78 -1.93 17.57
CA VAL A 233 -11.61 -2.51 18.91
C VAL A 233 -11.06 -3.91 18.81
N LEU A 234 -9.90 -4.14 19.44
CA LEU A 234 -9.35 -5.46 19.72
C LEU A 234 -9.72 -5.88 21.14
N ARG A 235 -10.31 -7.06 21.31
CA ARG A 235 -10.55 -7.66 22.62
C ARG A 235 -9.61 -8.81 22.84
N LEU A 236 -8.79 -8.71 23.88
CA LEU A 236 -7.80 -9.73 24.22
C LEU A 236 -8.40 -10.80 25.14
N PRO A 237 -8.12 -12.09 24.88
CA PRO A 237 -8.50 -13.16 25.79
C PRO A 237 -7.66 -13.11 27.07
N LEU A 238 -8.26 -13.50 28.19
CA LEU A 238 -7.58 -13.61 29.48
C LEU A 238 -6.94 -15.00 29.62
N SER A 239 -5.76 -15.19 29.03
CA SER A 239 -5.02 -16.46 29.08
C SER A 239 -4.22 -16.65 30.37
N MET A 240 -3.96 -17.91 30.74
CA MET A 240 -3.20 -18.24 31.96
C MET A 240 -1.68 -18.26 31.74
N SER A 241 -1.24 -18.38 30.47
CA SER A 241 0.17 -18.35 30.08
C SER A 241 0.37 -17.64 28.75
N TYR A 242 1.60 -17.21 28.48
CA TYR A 242 1.96 -16.58 27.21
C TYR A 242 1.79 -17.52 26.02
N GLU A 243 2.21 -18.79 26.13
CA GLU A 243 2.09 -19.76 25.03
C GLU A 243 0.64 -20.02 24.63
N GLU A 244 -0.27 -20.08 25.60
CA GLU A 244 -1.70 -20.19 25.35
C GLU A 244 -2.23 -18.91 24.69
N PHE A 245 -1.82 -17.73 25.18
CA PHE A 245 -2.16 -16.45 24.57
C PHE A 245 -1.73 -16.41 23.10
N LYS A 246 -0.45 -16.67 22.82
CA LYS A 246 0.13 -16.69 21.47
C LYS A 246 -0.62 -17.65 20.54
N THR A 247 -0.85 -18.88 20.97
CA THR A 247 -1.57 -19.90 20.17
C THR A 247 -2.99 -19.45 19.82
N ASN A 248 -3.71 -18.91 20.80
CA ASN A 248 -5.08 -18.45 20.59
C ASN A 248 -5.15 -17.18 19.74
N MET A 249 -4.19 -16.27 19.89
CA MET A 249 -4.07 -15.07 19.06
C MET A 249 -3.82 -15.45 17.60
N ASP A 250 -2.82 -16.29 17.33
CA ASP A 250 -2.51 -16.78 15.98
C ASP A 250 -3.73 -17.45 15.35
N PHE A 251 -4.37 -18.36 16.08
CA PHE A 251 -5.56 -19.04 15.59
C PHE A 251 -6.70 -18.07 15.27
N GLY A 252 -7.04 -17.17 16.22
CA GLY A 252 -8.15 -16.23 16.07
C GLY A 252 -7.95 -15.24 14.93
N ILE A 253 -6.74 -14.68 14.80
CA ILE A 253 -6.40 -13.73 13.74
C ILE A 253 -6.43 -14.40 12.36
N LEU A 254 -5.79 -15.56 12.22
CA LEU A 254 -5.62 -16.22 10.91
C LEU A 254 -6.87 -16.94 10.43
N ASN A 255 -7.76 -17.36 11.33
CA ASN A 255 -9.02 -18.05 10.99
C ASN A 255 -10.25 -17.13 10.98
N SER A 256 -10.04 -15.82 11.08
CA SER A 256 -11.10 -14.83 10.90
C SER A 256 -11.01 -14.29 9.47
N PRO A 257 -11.79 -14.81 8.51
CA PRO A 257 -11.78 -14.30 7.14
C PRO A 257 -12.20 -12.83 7.17
N GLY A 258 -11.26 -11.93 6.85
CA GLY A 258 -11.57 -10.50 6.73
C GLY A 258 -12.70 -10.28 5.71
N PHE A 259 -13.55 -9.29 5.95
CA PHE A 259 -14.47 -8.82 4.92
C PHE A 259 -13.64 -8.31 3.73
N GLY A 260 -13.66 -9.02 2.60
CA GLY A 260 -13.14 -8.52 1.32
C GLY A 260 -11.89 -9.18 0.74
N ARG A 261 -11.50 -10.39 1.16
CA ARG A 261 -10.55 -11.22 0.38
C ARG A 261 -11.30 -12.35 -0.34
N ALA A 262 -11.93 -11.99 -1.45
CA ALA A 262 -12.36 -12.92 -2.50
C ALA A 262 -11.53 -12.66 -3.76
#